data_AF-A0AAN8FGU4-F1
#
_entry.id   AF-A0AAN8FGU4-F1
#
_cell.length_a   1.000
_cell.length_b   1.000
_cell.length_c   1.000
_cell.angle_alpha   90.00
_cell.angle_beta   90.00
_cell.angle_gamma   90.00
#
_symmetry.space_group_name_H-M   'P 1'
#
loop_
_entity.id
_entity.type
_entity.pdbx_description
1 polymer ?
#
loop_
_entity_poly.entity_id
_entity_poly.type
_entity_poly.pdbx_seq_one_letter_code
_entity_poly.pdbx_strand_id
1 'polypeptide(L)'
;MLSATAFSILRLISCFNVQGTPWYMALFAEPRDQDKGSMIESNEFEEFKKFYRNIKKNIVIRAESDRNITYMDYCGNTCDINEQVFKTVALSWFGLQWPETSIFMFKSNIGKFFFLRDMEGRNIIRSRLAALYFMAFVNGTQAANDLRNYEAKVAKSVI
;
A
#
# COMPACT_ATOMS: atom_id res chain seq x y z
N MET A 1 -3.32 12.73 -14.84
CA MET A 1 -4.25 11.58 -14.75
C MET A 1 -3.41 10.33 -14.70
N LEU A 2 -3.44 9.60 -13.59
CA LEU A 2 -2.82 8.28 -13.50
C LEU A 2 -3.70 7.32 -14.32
N SER A 3 -3.22 6.90 -15.48
CA SER A 3 -3.79 5.73 -16.17
C SER A 3 -3.25 4.51 -15.43
N ALA A 4 -3.97 4.05 -14.42
CA ALA A 4 -3.75 2.78 -13.75
C ALA A 4 -5.13 2.17 -13.57
N THR A 5 -5.42 1.18 -14.40
CA THR A 5 -6.74 0.58 -14.51
C THR A 5 -6.96 -0.33 -13.29
N ALA A 6 -8.11 -0.16 -12.63
CA ALA A 6 -8.66 -0.98 -11.55
C ALA A 6 -7.89 -1.00 -10.23
N PHE A 7 -8.17 -0.02 -9.37
CA PHE A 7 -7.93 -0.16 -7.95
C PHE A 7 -9.15 -0.79 -7.28
N SER A 8 -8.96 -1.95 -6.65
CA SER A 8 -10.01 -2.60 -5.87
C SER A 8 -9.74 -2.41 -4.38
N ILE A 9 -10.71 -1.94 -3.60
CA ILE A 9 -10.60 -1.93 -2.14
C ILE A 9 -11.13 -3.26 -1.61
N LEU A 10 -10.23 -4.12 -1.11
CA LEU A 10 -10.60 -5.33 -0.37
C LEU A 10 -10.52 -5.03 1.14
N ARG A 11 -11.49 -5.56 1.91
CA ARG A 11 -11.48 -5.56 3.40
C ARG A 11 -11.16 -6.96 3.90
N LEU A 12 -10.12 -7.13 4.71
CA LEU A 12 -9.74 -8.36 5.41
C LEU A 12 -9.64 -8.09 6.93
N ILE A 13 -10.18 -9.00 7.72
CA ILE A 13 -10.39 -8.87 9.18
C ILE A 13 -9.30 -9.61 9.97
N SER A 14 -8.73 -8.89 10.95
CA SER A 14 -7.96 -9.32 12.14
C SER A 14 -6.45 -9.62 12.00
N CYS A 15 -5.62 -8.77 12.62
CA CYS A 15 -4.24 -9.08 13.00
C CYS A 15 -3.82 -8.36 14.32
N PHE A 16 -3.47 -9.17 15.33
CA PHE A 16 -2.62 -8.96 16.53
C PHE A 16 -2.93 -7.88 17.60
N ASN A 17 -2.59 -8.25 18.85
CA ASN A 17 -2.65 -7.59 20.18
C ASN A 17 -2.40 -6.07 20.23
N VAL A 18 -3.30 -5.26 19.69
CA VAL A 18 -3.40 -3.81 19.94
C VAL A 18 -4.83 -3.49 20.32
N GLN A 19 -5.05 -2.63 21.33
CA GLN A 19 -6.39 -2.25 21.78
C GLN A 19 -7.13 -1.47 20.67
N GLY A 20 -8.24 -2.02 20.19
CA GLY A 20 -9.16 -1.40 19.23
C GLY A 20 -9.64 -2.36 18.15
N THR A 21 -10.64 -1.95 17.37
CA THR A 21 -11.10 -2.74 16.23
C THR A 21 -10.17 -2.48 15.05
N PRO A 22 -9.56 -3.51 14.43
CA PRO A 22 -8.69 -3.30 13.28
C PRO A 22 -9.50 -2.76 12.10
N TRP A 23 -9.02 -1.68 11.51
CA TRP A 23 -9.46 -1.18 10.22
C TRP A 23 -8.35 -1.41 9.20
N TYR A 24 -8.73 -1.89 8.02
CA TYR A 24 -7.82 -2.22 6.94
C TYR A 24 -8.44 -1.84 5.60
N MET A 25 -7.60 -1.36 4.71
CA MET A 25 -7.92 -1.08 3.31
C MET A 25 -6.69 -1.41 2.47
N ALA A 26 -6.88 -2.09 1.34
CA ALA A 26 -5.82 -2.29 0.36
C ALA A 26 -6.10 -1.50 -0.91
N LEU A 27 -5.04 -1.00 -1.54
CA LEU A 27 -5.05 -0.51 -2.89
C LEU A 27 -4.29 -1.48 -3.76
N PHE A 28 -4.89 -1.87 -4.87
CA PHE A 28 -4.24 -2.70 -5.88
C PHE A 28 -3.98 -1.86 -7.12
N ALA A 29 -2.89 -2.15 -7.81
CA ALA A 29 -2.56 -1.51 -9.07
C ALA A 29 -1.96 -2.54 -10.03
N GLU A 30 -2.32 -2.38 -11.29
CA GLU A 30 -1.84 -3.16 -12.43
C GLU A 30 -1.07 -2.24 -13.39
N PRO A 31 -0.13 -2.77 -14.18
CA PRO A 31 0.55 -1.98 -15.18
C PRO A 31 -0.42 -1.63 -16.32
N ARG A 32 -0.14 -0.54 -17.04
CA ARG A 32 -0.96 -0.11 -18.18
C ARG A 32 -0.95 -1.13 -19.32
N ASP A 33 0.23 -1.63 -19.63
CA ASP A 33 0.42 -2.73 -20.57
C ASP A 33 0.34 -4.05 -19.79
N GLN A 34 -0.76 -4.79 -19.97
CA GLN A 34 -1.00 -6.05 -19.26
C GLN A 34 -0.12 -7.20 -19.78
N ASP A 35 0.38 -7.09 -21.01
CA ASP A 35 1.14 -8.14 -21.69
C ASP A 35 2.64 -7.99 -21.51
N LYS A 36 3.14 -6.77 -21.28
CA LYS A 36 4.57 -6.46 -21.13
C LYS A 36 4.92 -5.67 -19.88
N GLY A 37 3.96 -4.99 -19.27
CA GLY A 37 4.19 -4.13 -18.12
C GLY A 37 4.42 -4.91 -16.82
N SER A 38 4.96 -4.20 -15.83
CA SER A 38 5.31 -4.76 -14.53
C SER A 38 5.05 -3.74 -13.42
N MET A 39 4.70 -4.23 -12.24
CA MET A 39 4.60 -3.48 -10.99
C MET A 39 5.84 -3.66 -10.10
N ILE A 40 6.90 -4.27 -10.62
CA ILE A 40 8.23 -4.24 -10.00
C ILE A 40 9.18 -3.44 -10.90
N GLU A 41 10.07 -2.67 -10.28
CA GLU A 41 11.17 -1.96 -10.95
C GLU A 41 10.75 -1.16 -12.21
N SER A 42 9.59 -0.52 -12.14
CA SER A 42 8.96 0.20 -13.26
C SER A 42 8.56 1.63 -12.90
N ASN A 43 8.30 2.45 -13.93
CA ASN A 43 7.75 3.80 -13.73
C ASN A 43 6.37 3.73 -13.07
N GLU A 44 5.57 2.72 -13.40
CA GLU A 44 4.27 2.45 -12.80
C GLU A 44 4.37 2.21 -11.29
N PHE A 45 5.39 1.47 -10.84
CA PHE A 45 5.60 1.27 -9.40
C PHE A 45 5.98 2.56 -8.68
N GLU A 46 6.84 3.40 -9.28
CA GLU A 46 7.20 4.70 -8.69
C GLU A 46 6.03 5.68 -8.66
N GLU A 47 5.18 5.66 -9.69
CA GLU A 47 3.90 6.39 -9.70
C GLU A 47 2.97 5.90 -8.59
N PHE A 48 2.82 4.59 -8.42
CA PHE A 48 1.98 3.99 -7.38
C PHE A 48 2.47 4.34 -5.97
N LYS A 49 3.78 4.31 -5.74
CA LYS A 49 4.43 4.76 -4.51
C LYS A 49 4.22 6.25 -4.23
N LYS A 50 4.36 7.11 -5.24
CA LYS A 50 4.09 8.56 -5.12
C LYS A 50 2.63 8.81 -4.79
N PHE A 51 1.72 8.11 -5.45
CA PHE A 51 0.29 8.18 -5.18
C PHE A 51 -0.02 7.84 -3.72
N TYR A 52 0.45 6.69 -3.22
CA TYR A 52 0.29 6.29 -1.82
C TYR A 52 0.81 7.35 -0.83
N ARG A 53 2.02 7.86 -1.06
CA ARG A 53 2.63 8.88 -0.19
C ARG A 53 1.85 10.19 -0.18
N ASN A 54 1.25 10.55 -1.31
CA ASN A 54 0.40 11.72 -1.43
C ASN A 54 -0.91 11.53 -0.65
N ILE A 55 -1.66 10.46 -0.92
CA ILE A 55 -2.99 10.28 -0.30
C ILE A 55 -2.92 10.09 1.21
N LYS A 56 -1.89 9.40 1.72
CA LYS A 56 -1.75 9.14 3.16
C LYS A 56 -1.55 10.43 3.98
N LYS A 57 -0.97 11.47 3.37
CA LYS A 57 -0.65 12.76 4.02
C LYS A 57 -1.62 13.88 3.68
N ASN A 58 -2.13 13.92 2.45
CA ASN A 58 -2.78 15.11 1.93
C ASN A 58 -4.31 15.00 1.84
N ILE A 59 -4.89 13.80 1.95
CA ILE A 59 -6.35 13.67 2.08
C ILE A 59 -6.74 14.03 3.50
N VAL A 60 -7.30 15.23 3.64
CA VAL A 60 -7.91 15.71 4.88
C VAL A 60 -9.18 14.90 5.12
N ILE A 61 -9.23 14.16 6.21
CA ILE A 61 -10.40 13.40 6.67
C ILE A 61 -11.42 14.36 7.27
N ARG A 62 -10.96 15.18 8.21
CA ARG A 62 -11.75 16.14 8.98
C ARG A 62 -10.87 17.34 9.33
N ALA A 63 -11.41 18.54 9.24
CA ALA A 63 -10.73 19.75 9.70
C ALA A 63 -11.12 20.03 11.17
N GLU A 64 -10.14 20.26 12.03
CA GLU A 64 -10.30 20.82 13.36
C GLU A 64 -9.88 22.30 13.36
N SER A 65 -10.15 23.03 14.43
CA SER A 65 -9.88 24.47 14.54
C SER A 65 -8.41 24.85 14.36
N ASP A 66 -7.50 23.93 14.69
CA ASP A 66 -6.05 24.14 14.75
C ASP A 66 -5.25 23.23 13.81
N ARG A 67 -5.87 22.16 13.27
CA ARG A 67 -5.17 21.20 12.40
C ARG A 67 -6.12 20.40 11.51
N ASN A 68 -5.56 19.85 10.44
CA ASN A 68 -6.24 18.90 9.59
C ASN A 68 -5.93 17.46 10.04
N ILE A 69 -6.98 16.67 10.24
CA ILE A 69 -6.88 15.24 10.53
C ILE A 69 -6.73 14.48 9.23
N THR A 70 -5.74 13.60 9.16
CA THR A 70 -5.34 12.80 8.01
C THR A 70 -5.19 11.34 8.41
N TYR A 71 -4.87 10.45 7.47
CA TYR A 71 -4.58 9.06 7.82
C TYR A 71 -3.35 8.91 8.73
N MET A 72 -2.40 9.85 8.66
CA MET A 72 -1.22 9.85 9.52
C MET A 72 -1.56 9.94 11.01
N ASP A 73 -2.72 10.51 11.36
CA ASP A 73 -3.19 10.62 12.73
C ASP A 73 -3.74 9.31 13.31
N TYR A 74 -4.05 8.32 12.44
CA TYR A 74 -4.69 7.06 12.85
C TYR A 74 -3.79 5.83 12.68
N CYS A 75 -2.82 5.85 11.77
CA CYS A 75 -2.08 4.63 11.41
C CYS A 75 -1.11 4.12 12.48
N GLY A 76 -0.69 4.97 13.42
CA GLY A 76 0.19 4.57 14.53
C GLY A 76 1.43 3.80 14.06
N ASN A 77 1.68 2.63 14.64
CA ASN A 77 2.84 1.81 14.29
C ASN A 77 2.75 1.14 12.91
N THR A 78 1.63 1.27 12.19
CA THR A 78 1.41 0.62 10.90
C THR A 78 1.62 1.54 9.70
N CYS A 79 1.93 2.82 9.91
CA CYS A 79 2.15 3.82 8.85
C CYS A 79 3.26 3.43 7.83
N ASP A 80 4.22 2.63 8.28
CA ASP A 80 5.44 2.28 7.55
C ASP A 80 5.44 0.87 6.96
N ILE A 81 4.32 0.15 7.01
CA ILE A 81 4.21 -1.21 6.44
C ILE A 81 4.63 -1.23 4.97
N ASN A 82 4.19 -0.25 4.19
CA ASN A 82 4.55 -0.14 2.77
C ASN A 82 5.96 0.40 2.53
N GLU A 83 6.55 1.11 3.49
CA GLU A 83 7.92 1.63 3.30
C GLU A 83 8.94 0.48 3.25
N GLN A 84 8.62 -0.69 3.84
CA GLN A 84 9.44 -1.89 3.71
C GLN A 84 9.56 -2.35 2.26
N VAL A 85 8.45 -2.45 1.51
CA VAL A 85 8.51 -2.88 0.11
C VAL A 85 9.18 -1.81 -0.76
N PHE A 86 8.93 -0.53 -0.51
CA PHE A 86 9.59 0.56 -1.25
C PHE A 86 11.11 0.53 -1.06
N LYS A 87 11.57 0.29 0.17
CA LYS A 87 13.01 0.14 0.46
C LYS A 87 13.58 -1.11 -0.20
N THR A 88 12.83 -2.21 -0.19
CA THR A 88 13.28 -3.47 -0.81
C THR A 88 13.50 -3.29 -2.31
N VAL A 89 12.50 -2.74 -3.02
CA VAL A 89 12.59 -2.49 -4.47
C VAL A 89 13.68 -1.47 -4.79
N ALA A 90 13.87 -0.45 -3.95
CA ALA A 90 14.95 0.52 -4.16
C ALA A 90 16.36 -0.08 -4.01
N LEU A 91 16.50 -1.18 -3.26
CA LEU A 91 17.77 -1.85 -2.99
C LEU A 91 17.95 -3.14 -3.81
N SER A 92 16.95 -3.57 -4.60
CA SER A 92 16.94 -4.86 -5.30
C SER A 92 17.72 -4.85 -6.62
N TRP A 93 18.90 -4.24 -6.66
CA TRP A 93 19.75 -4.22 -7.87
C TRP A 93 20.12 -5.61 -8.41
N PHE A 94 20.03 -6.65 -7.58
CA PHE A 94 20.29 -8.05 -7.97
C PHE A 94 19.00 -8.90 -8.08
N GLY A 95 17.84 -8.24 -8.16
CA GLY A 95 16.53 -8.87 -8.28
C GLY A 95 15.82 -9.10 -6.95
N LEU A 96 14.53 -9.42 -7.06
CA LEU A 96 13.61 -9.63 -5.95
C LEU A 96 13.33 -11.12 -5.76
N GLN A 97 13.69 -11.67 -4.60
CA GLN A 97 13.45 -13.08 -4.27
C GLN A 97 12.11 -13.26 -3.54
N TRP A 98 11.29 -14.19 -4.03
CA TRP A 98 10.00 -14.53 -3.45
C TRP A 98 10.10 -15.70 -2.45
N PRO A 99 9.30 -15.74 -1.37
CA PRO A 99 8.39 -14.68 -0.89
C PRO A 99 9.09 -13.60 -0.04
N GLU A 100 10.31 -13.88 0.40
CA GLU A 100 11.12 -12.98 1.22
C GLU A 100 12.42 -12.65 0.48
N THR A 101 12.67 -11.36 0.30
CA THR A 101 13.93 -10.87 -0.25
C THR A 101 14.85 -10.48 0.90
N SER A 102 16.08 -11.00 0.86
CA SER A 102 17.14 -10.64 1.81
C SER A 102 18.18 -9.79 1.08
N ILE A 103 18.36 -8.55 1.53
CA ILE A 103 19.35 -7.60 1.01
C ILE A 103 20.26 -7.20 2.17
N PHE A 104 21.49 -7.73 2.18
CA PHE A 104 22.39 -7.66 3.33
C PHE A 104 21.69 -8.13 4.62
N MET A 105 21.65 -7.29 5.66
CA MET A 105 20.98 -7.56 6.93
C MET A 105 19.47 -7.25 6.92
N PHE A 106 18.93 -6.71 5.81
CA PHE A 106 17.52 -6.36 5.71
C PHE A 106 16.74 -7.50 5.04
N LYS A 107 15.64 -7.91 5.67
CA LYS A 107 14.71 -8.92 5.14
C LYS A 107 13.34 -8.30 4.98
N SER A 108 12.70 -8.58 3.85
CA SER A 108 11.33 -8.11 3.59
C SER A 108 10.49 -9.19 2.91
N ASN A 109 9.31 -9.44 3.47
CA ASN A 109 8.32 -10.33 2.87
C ASN A 109 7.55 -9.60 1.76
N ILE A 110 8.14 -9.60 0.57
CA ILE A 110 7.57 -8.99 -0.63
C ILE A 110 6.38 -9.76 -1.20
N GLY A 111 6.20 -11.02 -0.78
CA GLY A 111 5.08 -11.87 -1.19
C GLY A 111 3.71 -11.33 -0.76
N LYS A 112 3.67 -10.41 0.21
CA LYS A 112 2.45 -9.68 0.60
C LYS A 112 2.09 -8.55 -0.37
N PHE A 113 3.01 -8.08 -1.20
CA PHE A 113 2.82 -6.88 -2.01
C PHE A 113 2.72 -7.18 -3.50
N PHE A 114 3.42 -8.19 -4.00
CA PHE A 114 3.47 -8.51 -5.43
C PHE A 114 2.68 -9.78 -5.73
N PHE A 115 1.82 -9.76 -6.74
CA PHE A 115 0.91 -10.83 -7.15
C PHE A 115 0.92 -10.98 -8.68
N LEU A 116 0.37 -12.09 -9.18
CA LEU A 116 0.38 -12.43 -10.61
C LEU A 116 1.80 -12.32 -11.19
N ARG A 117 2.69 -13.11 -10.59
CA ARG A 117 4.14 -13.04 -10.79
C ARG A 117 4.60 -14.02 -11.85
N ASP A 118 5.54 -13.59 -12.67
CA ASP A 118 6.34 -14.49 -13.49
C ASP A 118 7.71 -14.65 -12.83
N MET A 119 8.17 -15.90 -12.77
CA MET A 119 9.29 -16.31 -11.93
C MET A 119 10.40 -16.94 -12.77
N GLU A 120 11.65 -16.66 -12.40
CA GLU A 120 12.82 -17.43 -12.82
C GLU A 120 13.48 -18.01 -11.57
N GLY A 121 13.24 -19.30 -11.32
CA GLY A 121 13.56 -19.91 -10.03
C GLY A 121 12.82 -19.21 -8.89
N ARG A 122 13.56 -18.55 -7.99
CA ARG A 122 13.00 -17.76 -6.88
C ARG A 122 12.91 -16.27 -7.16
N ASN A 123 13.46 -15.81 -8.29
CA ASN A 123 13.47 -14.39 -8.64
C ASN A 123 12.15 -14.03 -9.32
N ILE A 124 11.56 -12.92 -8.90
CA ILE A 124 10.43 -12.31 -9.59
C ILE A 124 11.01 -11.54 -10.78
N ILE A 125 10.64 -11.93 -11.99
CA ILE A 125 11.02 -11.23 -13.24
C ILE A 125 9.95 -10.21 -13.61
N ARG A 126 8.69 -10.49 -13.28
CA ARG A 126 7.56 -9.59 -13.52
C ARG A 126 6.48 -9.78 -12.46
N SER A 127 5.78 -8.71 -12.11
CA SER A 127 4.57 -8.76 -11.28
C SER A 127 3.47 -7.96 -11.95
N ARG A 128 2.35 -8.57 -12.30
CA ARG A 128 1.23 -7.85 -12.95
C ARG A 128 0.29 -7.17 -11.97
N LEU A 129 0.41 -7.46 -10.68
CA LEU A 129 -0.42 -6.84 -9.66
C LEU A 129 0.45 -6.48 -8.47
N ALA A 130 0.30 -5.27 -7.94
CA ALA A 130 0.89 -4.86 -6.67
C ALA A 130 -0.18 -4.34 -5.72
N ALA A 131 0.02 -4.54 -4.42
CA ALA A 131 -0.86 -4.05 -3.37
C ALA A 131 -0.12 -3.12 -2.41
N LEU A 132 -0.82 -2.12 -1.90
CA LEU A 132 -0.40 -1.27 -0.78
C LEU A 132 -1.49 -1.25 0.28
N TYR A 133 -1.08 -1.22 1.54
CA TYR A 133 -1.98 -1.45 2.67
C TYR A 133 -2.11 -0.23 3.58
N PHE A 134 -3.32 0.09 3.96
CA PHE A 134 -3.64 1.03 5.02
C PHE A 134 -4.19 0.24 6.19
N MET A 135 -3.67 0.49 7.38
CA MET A 135 -4.10 -0.18 8.60
C MET A 135 -4.16 0.86 9.73
N ALA A 136 -5.10 0.66 10.63
CA ALA A 136 -5.24 1.44 11.85
C ALA A 136 -5.98 0.62 12.90
N PHE A 137 -5.78 0.95 14.17
CA PHE A 137 -6.56 0.39 15.27
C PHE A 137 -7.53 1.46 15.77
N VAL A 138 -8.81 1.16 15.69
CA VAL A 138 -9.87 2.16 15.88
C VAL A 138 -10.46 2.03 17.27
N ASN A 139 -10.48 3.14 17.99
CA ASN A 139 -11.14 3.29 19.28
C ASN A 139 -12.19 4.41 19.18
N GLY A 140 -13.45 4.06 19.45
CA GLY A 140 -14.57 5.00 19.42
C GLY A 140 -15.21 5.22 18.04
N THR A 141 -16.40 5.81 18.05
CA THR A 141 -17.24 6.01 16.86
C THR A 141 -16.68 7.07 15.91
N GLN A 142 -16.04 8.11 16.44
CA GLN A 142 -15.45 9.18 15.63
C GLN A 142 -14.35 8.67 14.71
N ALA A 143 -13.37 7.94 15.25
CA ALA A 143 -12.29 7.35 14.46
C ALA A 143 -12.81 6.37 13.40
N ALA A 144 -13.85 5.60 13.72
CA ALA A 144 -14.48 4.69 12.77
C ALA A 144 -15.14 5.44 11.60
N ASN A 145 -15.85 6.54 11.88
CA ASN A 145 -16.48 7.37 10.86
C ASN A 145 -15.43 8.11 10.01
N ASP A 146 -14.37 8.60 10.65
CA ASP A 146 -13.27 9.29 10.01
C ASP A 146 -12.55 8.35 9.02
N LEU A 147 -12.25 7.11 9.40
CA LEU A 147 -11.63 6.14 8.47
C LEU A 147 -12.56 5.66 7.36
N ARG A 148 -13.89 5.58 7.60
CA ARG A 148 -14.87 5.34 6.52
C ARG A 148 -14.91 6.51 5.53
N ASN A 149 -14.83 7.75 6.01
CA ASN A 149 -14.77 8.94 5.17
C ASN A 149 -13.46 8.97 4.36
N TYR A 150 -12.34 8.58 4.98
CA TYR A 150 -11.06 8.43 4.29
C TYR A 150 -11.15 7.41 3.15
N GLU A 151 -11.71 6.22 3.41
CA GLU A 151 -11.94 5.18 2.38
C GLU A 151 -12.73 5.74 1.18
N ALA A 152 -13.83 6.46 1.44
CA ALA A 152 -14.63 7.09 0.38
C ALA A 152 -13.87 8.18 -0.40
N LYS A 153 -13.03 8.98 0.27
CA LYS A 153 -12.21 10.01 -0.38
C LYS A 153 -11.10 9.39 -1.23
N VAL A 154 -10.44 8.34 -0.73
CA VAL A 154 -9.44 7.59 -1.50
C VAL A 154 -10.08 6.96 -2.72
N ALA A 155 -11.23 6.29 -2.58
CA ALA A 155 -11.94 5.69 -3.72
C ALA A 155 -12.24 6.71 -4.84
N LYS A 156 -12.56 7.97 -4.50
CA LYS A 156 -12.75 9.04 -5.51
C LYS A 156 -11.45 9.54 -6.15
N SER A 157 -10.32 9.39 -5.49
CA SER A 157 -9.00 9.85 -5.98
C SER A 157 -8.35 8.89 -6.97
N VAL A 158 -9.03 7.78 -7.21
CA VAL A 158 -8.52 6.55 -7.80
C VAL A 158 -9.27 6.20 -9.10
N ILE A 159 -10.41 6.87 -9.34
CA ILE A 159 -11.26 6.77 -10.54
C ILE A 159 -10.84 7.83 -11.56
#